data_AF-A0A963NKS6-F1
#
_entry.id   AF-A0A963NKS6-F1
#
_cell.length_a   1.000
_cell.length_b   1.000
_cell.length_c   1.000
_cell.angle_alpha   90.00
_cell.angle_beta   90.00
_cell.angle_gamma   90.00
#
_symmetry.space_group_name_H-M   'P 1'
#
loop_
_entity.id
_entity.type
_entity.pdbx_description
1 polymer ?
#
loop_
_entity_poly.entity_id
_entity_poly.type
_entity_poly.pdbx_seq_one_letter_code
_entity_poly.pdbx_strand_id
1 'polypeptide(L)'
;MTGRQTNTMQRESFSVTARFAQALVEAIARQGGQVPEALRPGRTQEGRVDMARQEALWALFVEACADDPLAALRLGTDLQAGHLDIVGMLLLSCDTLGDGLEVLTEYAPIIGDNAHFEVAALA
;
A
#
# COMPACT_ATOMS: atom_id res chain seq x y z
N MET A 1 -16.43 9.71 40.93
CA MET A 1 -17.06 9.65 39.59
C MET A 1 -16.66 10.93 38.85
N THR A 2 -15.56 10.89 38.10
CA THR A 2 -15.25 11.92 37.09
C THR A 2 -14.44 11.25 36.01
N GLY A 3 -14.94 11.32 34.78
CA GLY A 3 -14.52 10.50 33.65
C GLY A 3 -13.05 10.66 33.31
N ARG A 4 -12.36 9.53 33.24
CA ARG A 4 -11.10 9.38 32.52
C ARG A 4 -11.40 9.69 31.07
N GLN A 5 -11.11 10.91 30.62
CA GLN A 5 -11.01 11.24 29.21
C GLN A 5 -9.95 10.30 28.62
N THR A 6 -10.39 9.17 28.09
CA THR A 6 -9.61 8.38 27.17
C THR A 6 -9.43 9.26 25.96
N ASN A 7 -8.25 9.88 25.91
CA ASN A 7 -7.68 10.56 24.78
C ASN A 7 -7.74 9.61 23.58
N THR A 8 -8.90 9.62 22.92
CA THR A 8 -9.18 8.96 21.66
C THR A 8 -8.61 9.92 20.63
N MET A 9 -7.28 10.10 20.64
CA MET A 9 -6.59 10.64 19.48
C MET A 9 -7.09 9.78 18.33
N GLN A 10 -7.63 10.44 17.31
CA GLN A 10 -7.95 9.84 16.02
C GLN A 10 -6.89 8.78 15.73
N ARG A 11 -7.26 7.49 15.79
CA ARG A 11 -6.57 6.54 14.94
C ARG A 11 -6.89 7.07 13.56
N GLU A 12 -6.00 7.88 13.00
CA GLU A 12 -5.98 8.18 11.58
C GLU A 12 -6.29 6.85 10.91
N SER A 13 -7.41 6.79 10.22
CA SER A 13 -7.86 5.56 9.57
C SER A 13 -6.91 5.36 8.40
N PHE A 14 -5.74 4.79 8.70
CA PHE A 14 -4.70 4.48 7.74
C PHE A 14 -5.34 3.73 6.58
N SER A 15 -4.90 4.07 5.39
CA SER A 15 -5.44 3.50 4.17
C SER A 15 -4.43 3.60 3.06
N VAL A 16 -4.70 2.88 1.96
CA VAL A 16 -3.91 2.96 0.73
C VAL A 16 -4.84 3.21 -0.46
N THR A 17 -4.27 3.51 -1.62
CA THR A 17 -5.02 3.52 -2.87
C THR A 17 -5.53 2.13 -3.25
N ALA A 18 -6.67 2.09 -3.96
CA ALA A 18 -7.15 0.86 -4.59
C ALA A 18 -6.10 0.19 -5.48
N ARG A 19 -5.29 0.98 -6.21
CA ARG A 19 -4.26 0.46 -7.12
C ARG A 19 -3.11 -0.22 -6.39
N PHE A 20 -2.77 0.27 -5.20
CA PHE A 20 -1.77 -0.37 -4.36
C PHE A 20 -2.26 -1.72 -3.84
N ALA A 21 -3.49 -1.76 -3.31
CA ALA A 21 -4.12 -3.00 -2.86
C ALA A 21 -4.37 -4.01 -3.99
N GLN A 22 -4.55 -3.53 -5.23
CA GLN A 22 -4.74 -4.36 -6.41
C GLN A 22 -3.52 -5.26 -6.69
N ALA A 23 -2.30 -4.81 -6.40
CA ALA A 23 -1.10 -5.63 -6.54
C ALA A 23 -1.19 -6.94 -5.73
N LEU A 24 -1.73 -6.84 -4.50
CA LEU A 24 -1.91 -7.97 -3.61
C LEU A 24 -3.02 -8.91 -4.12
N VAL A 25 -4.12 -8.37 -4.66
CA VAL A 25 -5.18 -9.17 -5.31
C VAL A 25 -4.64 -9.96 -6.49
N GLU A 26 -3.83 -9.33 -7.33
CA GLU A 26 -3.21 -9.99 -8.48
C GLU A 26 -2.22 -11.07 -8.03
N ALA A 27 -1.44 -10.81 -6.97
CA ALA A 27 -0.52 -11.80 -6.44
C ALA A 27 -1.23 -13.01 -5.83
N ILE A 28 -2.34 -12.81 -5.10
CA ILE A 28 -3.21 -13.91 -4.62
C ILE A 28 -3.70 -14.75 -5.80
N ALA A 29 -4.19 -14.10 -6.86
CA ALA A 29 -4.68 -14.79 -8.05
C ALA A 29 -3.59 -15.58 -8.78
N ARG A 30 -2.35 -15.05 -8.86
CA ARG A 30 -1.19 -15.76 -9.45
C ARG A 30 -0.86 -17.07 -8.73
N GLN A 31 -1.14 -17.15 -7.44
CA GLN A 31 -0.94 -18.35 -6.62
C GLN A 31 -2.17 -19.28 -6.62
N GLY A 32 -3.19 -18.98 -7.42
CA GLY A 32 -4.44 -19.75 -7.49
C GLY A 32 -5.43 -19.46 -6.36
N GLY A 33 -5.15 -18.47 -5.50
CA GLY A 33 -6.06 -18.01 -4.46
C GLY A 33 -7.26 -17.24 -5.01
N GLN A 34 -8.31 -17.13 -4.20
CA GLN A 34 -9.53 -16.39 -4.56
C GLN A 34 -9.78 -15.25 -3.58
N VAL A 35 -9.99 -14.04 -4.12
CA VAL A 35 -10.35 -12.86 -3.31
C VAL A 35 -11.86 -12.65 -3.34
N PRO A 36 -12.55 -12.70 -2.18
CA PRO A 36 -13.97 -12.39 -2.06
C PRO A 36 -14.31 -11.01 -2.62
N GLU A 37 -15.46 -10.87 -3.27
CA GLU A 37 -15.90 -9.60 -3.90
C GLU A 37 -15.90 -8.43 -2.90
N ALA A 38 -16.32 -8.69 -1.64
CA ALA A 38 -16.34 -7.68 -0.58
C ALA A 38 -14.95 -7.12 -0.22
N LEU A 39 -13.88 -7.87 -0.50
CA LEU A 39 -12.51 -7.43 -0.22
C LEU A 39 -11.84 -6.79 -1.43
N ARG A 40 -12.39 -6.94 -2.64
CA ARG A 40 -11.78 -6.41 -3.87
C ARG A 40 -11.74 -4.88 -3.84
N PRO A 41 -10.57 -4.26 -4.12
CA PRO A 41 -10.45 -2.82 -4.18
C PRO A 41 -11.39 -2.27 -5.27
N GLY A 42 -11.89 -1.06 -5.06
CA GLY A 42 -12.74 -0.39 -6.03
C GLY A 42 -12.01 -0.22 -7.36
N ARG A 43 -12.72 -0.29 -8.49
CA ARG A 43 -12.13 -0.08 -9.82
C ARG A 43 -11.85 1.39 -10.13
N THR A 44 -12.28 2.32 -9.28
CA THR A 44 -12.11 3.76 -9.46
C THR A 44 -10.94 4.28 -8.62
N GLN A 45 -10.29 5.35 -9.12
CA GLN A 45 -9.14 6.00 -8.49
C GLN A 45 -9.48 6.64 -7.12
N GLU A 46 -10.76 6.88 -6.84
CA GLU A 46 -11.24 7.55 -5.64
C GLU A 46 -11.41 6.61 -4.42
N GLY A 47 -11.33 5.29 -4.61
CA GLY A 47 -11.53 4.32 -3.53
C GLY A 47 -10.25 4.07 -2.73
N ARG A 48 -10.12 4.67 -1.53
CA ARG A 48 -9.10 4.21 -0.57
C ARG A 48 -9.53 2.88 0.06
N VAL A 49 -8.55 2.01 0.32
CA VAL A 49 -8.72 0.73 1.02
C VAL A 49 -8.25 0.93 2.46
N ASP A 50 -9.15 0.78 3.41
CA ASP A 50 -8.83 0.84 4.83
C ASP A 50 -7.89 -0.31 5.26
N MET A 51 -7.18 -0.12 6.38
CA MET A 51 -6.25 -1.14 6.86
C MET A 51 -6.89 -2.48 7.21
N ALA A 52 -8.16 -2.52 7.67
CA ALA A 52 -8.80 -3.78 8.02
C ALA A 52 -9.01 -4.65 6.77
N ARG A 53 -9.41 -4.04 5.65
CA ARG A 53 -9.48 -4.72 4.35
C ARG A 53 -8.11 -5.09 3.83
N GLN A 54 -7.11 -4.23 3.99
CA GLN A 54 -5.73 -4.52 3.60
C GLN A 54 -5.16 -5.74 4.36
N GLU A 55 -5.35 -5.80 5.67
CA GLU A 55 -4.95 -6.93 6.51
C GLU A 55 -5.65 -8.21 6.09
N ALA A 56 -6.94 -8.16 5.77
CA ALA A 56 -7.68 -9.32 5.26
C ALA A 56 -7.13 -9.83 3.92
N LEU A 57 -6.74 -8.93 3.01
CA LEU A 57 -6.06 -9.32 1.77
C LEU A 57 -4.69 -9.96 2.06
N TRP A 58 -3.93 -9.42 3.00
CA TRP A 58 -2.64 -10.00 3.40
C TRP A 58 -2.79 -11.40 3.98
N ALA A 59 -3.79 -11.63 4.83
CA ALA A 59 -4.09 -12.97 5.37
C ALA A 59 -4.36 -13.98 4.25
N LEU A 60 -5.19 -13.61 3.26
CA LEU A 60 -5.45 -14.46 2.09
C LEU A 60 -4.19 -14.74 1.26
N PHE A 61 -3.30 -13.74 1.12
CA PHE A 61 -2.03 -13.92 0.43
C PHE A 61 -1.09 -14.87 1.17
N VAL A 62 -0.98 -14.74 2.50
CA VAL A 62 -0.17 -15.66 3.32
C VAL A 62 -0.71 -17.09 3.23
N GLU A 63 -2.03 -17.28 3.28
CA GLU A 63 -2.65 -18.60 3.08
C GLU A 63 -2.33 -19.19 1.70
N ALA A 64 -2.38 -18.37 0.64
CA ALA A 64 -2.05 -18.80 -0.72
C ALA A 64 -0.55 -19.11 -0.92
N CYS A 65 0.33 -18.62 -0.04
CA CYS A 65 1.78 -18.74 -0.14
C CYS A 65 2.42 -19.46 1.06
N ALA A 66 1.68 -20.34 1.75
CA ALA A 66 2.10 -20.92 3.03
C ALA A 66 3.51 -21.55 3.02
N ASP A 67 3.95 -22.07 1.87
CA ASP A 67 5.25 -22.73 1.68
C ASP A 67 6.35 -21.82 1.06
N ASP A 68 6.07 -20.54 0.79
CA ASP A 68 7.02 -19.58 0.21
C ASP A 68 7.34 -18.42 1.18
N PRO A 69 8.41 -18.52 1.99
CA PRO A 69 8.79 -17.47 2.92
C PRO A 69 9.26 -16.17 2.23
N LEU A 70 9.53 -16.20 0.92
CA LEU A 70 9.96 -15.04 0.14
C LEU A 70 8.81 -14.40 -0.65
N ALA A 71 7.59 -14.91 -0.51
CA ALA A 71 6.44 -14.46 -1.30
C ALA A 71 6.19 -12.95 -1.20
N ALA A 72 6.30 -12.37 0.01
CA ALA A 72 6.10 -10.93 0.20
C ALA A 72 7.20 -10.07 -0.48
N LEU A 73 8.44 -10.55 -0.51
CA LEU A 73 9.55 -9.87 -1.21
C LEU A 73 9.38 -9.94 -2.72
N ARG A 74 8.88 -11.08 -3.23
CA ARG A 74 8.53 -11.26 -4.64
C ARG A 74 7.38 -10.35 -5.06
N LEU A 75 6.33 -10.27 -4.24
CA LEU A 75 5.26 -9.29 -4.43
C LEU A 75 5.83 -7.86 -4.51
N GLY A 76 6.74 -7.49 -3.61
CA GLY A 76 7.38 -6.17 -3.62
C GLY A 76 8.19 -5.91 -4.90
N THR A 77 8.88 -6.92 -5.44
CA THR A 77 9.64 -6.81 -6.70
C THR A 77 8.77 -6.83 -7.95
N ASP A 78 7.56 -7.41 -7.87
CA ASP A 78 6.55 -7.37 -8.91
C ASP A 78 5.74 -6.06 -8.94
N LEU A 79 5.94 -5.15 -7.96
CA LEU A 79 5.25 -3.87 -7.97
C LEU A 79 5.64 -3.05 -9.19
N GLN A 80 4.64 -2.45 -9.82
CA GLN A 80 4.78 -1.63 -11.02
C GLN A 80 4.33 -0.21 -10.71
N ALA A 81 4.77 0.76 -11.51
CA ALA A 81 4.33 2.15 -11.37
C ALA A 81 2.80 2.28 -11.33
N GLY A 82 2.07 1.47 -12.10
CA GLY A 82 0.60 1.45 -12.09
C GLY A 82 -0.03 1.07 -10.75
N HIS A 83 0.68 0.34 -9.88
CA HIS A 83 0.26 0.02 -8.51
C HIS A 83 0.47 1.20 -7.55
N LEU A 84 1.34 2.15 -7.90
CA LEU A 84 1.61 3.36 -7.12
C LEU A 84 0.76 4.56 -7.59
N ASP A 85 -0.22 4.30 -8.46
CA ASP A 85 -1.13 5.29 -9.02
C ASP A 85 -0.41 6.50 -9.64
N ILE A 86 -0.93 7.72 -9.45
CA ILE A 86 -0.33 8.96 -9.96
C ILE A 86 1.12 9.14 -9.50
N VAL A 87 1.48 8.68 -8.29
CA VAL A 87 2.85 8.78 -7.78
C VAL A 87 3.79 7.92 -8.61
N GLY A 88 3.37 6.72 -9.02
CA GLY A 88 4.17 5.89 -9.92
C GLY A 88 4.44 6.56 -11.26
N MET A 89 3.44 7.27 -11.80
CA MET A 89 3.62 8.02 -13.05
C MET A 89 4.56 9.23 -12.88
N LEU A 90 4.46 9.94 -11.75
CA LEU A 90 5.37 11.04 -11.42
C LEU A 90 6.81 10.54 -11.33
N LEU A 91 7.04 9.43 -10.64
CA LEU A 91 8.38 8.84 -10.50
C LEU A 91 9.00 8.45 -11.86
N LEU A 92 8.19 7.94 -12.79
CA LEU A 92 8.65 7.63 -14.15
C LEU A 92 8.95 8.87 -15.01
N SER A 93 8.48 10.04 -14.59
CA SER A 93 8.71 11.31 -15.28
C SER A 93 9.89 12.12 -14.73
N CYS A 94 10.47 11.69 -13.61
CA CYS A 94 11.62 12.35 -13.00
C CYS A 94 12.88 12.17 -13.86
N ASP A 95 13.64 13.25 -14.03
CA ASP A 95 14.87 13.24 -14.81
C ASP A 95 16.04 12.62 -14.01
N THR A 96 16.02 12.78 -12.68
CA THR A 96 17.07 12.27 -11.80
C THR A 96 16.51 11.45 -10.64
N LEU A 97 17.38 10.64 -10.03
CA LEU A 97 17.07 9.96 -8.78
C LEU A 97 16.74 10.96 -7.66
N GLY A 98 17.41 12.13 -7.65
CA GLY A 98 17.15 13.19 -6.67
C GLY A 98 15.70 13.67 -6.74
N ASP A 99 15.23 14.00 -7.95
CA ASP A 99 13.84 14.43 -8.17
C ASP A 99 12.85 13.34 -7.75
N GLY A 100 13.17 12.07 -8.03
CA GLY A 100 12.34 10.94 -7.61
C GLY A 100 12.25 10.78 -6.08
N LEU A 101 13.35 11.04 -5.36
CA LEU A 101 13.36 11.02 -3.90
C LEU A 101 12.54 12.17 -3.31
N GLU A 102 12.62 13.36 -3.89
CA GLU A 102 11.79 14.51 -3.51
C GLU A 102 10.29 14.20 -3.71
N VAL A 103 9.93 13.63 -4.87
CA VAL A 103 8.56 13.17 -5.15
C VAL A 103 8.09 12.13 -4.14
N LEU A 104 8.92 11.16 -3.75
CA LEU A 104 8.54 10.17 -2.74
C LEU A 104 8.30 10.81 -1.36
N THR A 105 9.15 11.73 -0.92
CA THR A 105 8.98 12.42 0.36
C THR A 105 7.72 13.28 0.40
N GLU A 106 7.36 13.93 -0.71
CA GLU A 106 6.17 14.78 -0.77
C GLU A 106 4.87 14.00 -0.99
N TYR A 107 4.89 13.02 -1.90
CA TYR A 107 3.67 12.43 -2.45
C TYR A 107 3.41 10.98 -2.02
N ALA A 108 4.30 10.32 -1.28
CA ALA A 108 4.03 8.97 -0.74
C ALA A 108 2.68 8.84 0.01
N PRO A 109 2.19 9.82 0.78
CA PRO A 109 0.88 9.74 1.43
C PRO A 109 -0.31 9.58 0.47
N ILE A 110 -0.13 9.91 -0.81
CA ILE A 110 -1.14 9.62 -1.85
C ILE A 110 -1.29 8.11 -2.00
N ILE A 111 -0.18 7.35 -2.02
CA ILE A 111 -0.19 5.89 -2.12
C ILE A 111 -0.81 5.28 -0.87
N GLY A 112 -0.38 5.76 0.30
CA GLY A 112 -0.93 5.34 1.58
C GLY A 112 -0.24 5.96 2.78
N ASP A 113 -0.92 5.87 3.92
CA ASP A 113 -0.55 6.61 5.14
C ASP A 113 0.54 5.90 5.98
N ASN A 114 1.01 4.73 5.53
CA ASN A 114 1.83 3.79 6.33
C ASN A 114 3.34 3.92 6.12
N ALA A 115 3.78 4.81 5.24
CA ALA A 115 5.19 4.99 4.90
C ALA A 115 5.59 6.45 5.09
N HIS A 116 6.78 6.64 5.66
CA HIS A 116 7.39 7.95 5.84
C HIS A 116 8.78 7.93 5.21
N PHE A 117 9.07 8.90 4.36
CA PHE A 117 10.31 8.97 3.59
C PHE A 117 11.05 10.27 3.92
N GLU A 118 12.34 10.15 4.21
CA GLU A 118 13.22 11.28 4.48
C GLU A 118 14.48 11.18 3.62
N VAL A 119 14.87 12.29 2.99
CA VAL A 119 16.13 12.39 2.25
C VAL A 119 17.20 12.90 3.22
N ALA A 120 18.19 12.06 3.49
CA ALA A 120 19.35 12.42 4.31
C ALA A 120 20.58 12.66 3.42
N ALA A 121 21.28 13.77 3.65
CA ALA A 121 22.59 13.98 3.04
C ALA A 121 23.62 13.06 3.71
N LEU A 122 24.44 12.38 2.91
CA LEU A 122 25.60 11.64 3.42
C LEU A 122 26.65 12.66 3.88
N ALA A 123 27.02 12.61 5.16
CA ALA A 123 28.09 13.44 5.74
C ALA A 123 29.48 12.88 5.44
#